data_AF-A0AAV9R1V7-F1
#
_entry.id   AF-A0AAV9R1V7-F1
#
_cell.length_a   1.000
_cell.length_b   1.000
_cell.length_c   1.000
_cell.angle_alpha   90.00
_cell.angle_beta   90.00
_cell.angle_gamma   90.00
#
_symmetry.space_group_name_H-M   'P 1'
#
loop_
_entity.id
_entity.type
_entity.pdbx_description
1 polymer ?
#
loop_
_entity_poly.entity_id
_entity_poly.type
_entity_poly.pdbx_seq_one_letter_code
_entity_poly.pdbx_strand_id
1 'polypeptide(L)'
;MESFQQTANLDIDHRPGENPARGLQGINPLWESGTQNSDCVLRESEFPRKVLQLQGDSADLFSFISRCNSVKVQGGWWVLYECSNFSGYQYIIGSGEYIDYGQWMGFNDSIRSCKIIRKK
;
A
#
# COMPACT_ATOMS: atom_id res chain seq x y z
N MET A 1 1.05 59.18 35.84
CA MET A 1 1.75 57.94 36.25
C MET A 1 1.20 56.88 35.31
N GLU A 2 1.89 56.27 34.37
CA GLU A 2 3.30 55.82 34.22
C GLU A 2 3.61 55.82 32.70
N SER A 3 4.63 56.54 32.23
CA SER A 3 5.98 56.08 31.82
C SER A 3 6.07 55.05 30.68
N PHE A 4 6.70 55.48 29.59
CA PHE A 4 7.22 54.68 28.47
C PHE A 4 8.28 53.64 28.91
N GLN A 5 8.28 52.46 28.28
CA GLN A 5 9.46 51.67 27.83
C GLN A 5 8.98 50.74 26.70
N GLN A 6 9.41 50.90 25.44
CA GLN A 6 10.64 50.40 24.79
C GLN A 6 10.67 48.89 24.52
N THR A 7 10.90 48.58 23.24
CA THR A 7 11.06 47.30 22.54
C THR A 7 12.10 46.34 23.10
N ALA A 8 11.90 45.03 22.93
CA ALA A 8 12.97 44.06 22.64
C ALA A 8 12.38 42.79 21.98
N ASN A 9 12.85 42.48 20.76
CA ASN A 9 12.79 41.14 20.18
C ASN A 9 13.81 40.24 20.89
N LEU A 10 13.57 38.92 20.96
CA LEU A 10 14.59 37.90 20.73
C LEU A 10 13.98 36.49 20.66
N ASP A 11 14.47 35.79 19.63
CA ASP A 11 14.30 34.38 19.24
C ASP A 11 14.33 33.36 20.38
N ILE A 12 13.72 32.18 20.16
CA ILE A 12 14.36 30.85 20.34
C ILE A 12 13.44 29.73 19.78
N ASP A 13 14.03 28.98 18.83
CA ASP A 13 13.75 27.61 18.34
C ASP A 13 12.36 27.23 17.80
N HIS A 14 12.18 27.43 16.49
CA HIS A 14 11.34 26.55 15.68
C HIS A 14 12.12 25.25 15.36
N ARG A 15 11.89 24.17 16.12
CA ARG A 15 12.27 22.82 15.66
C ARG A 15 11.21 22.33 14.66
N PRO A 16 11.56 21.99 13.42
CA PRO A 16 10.60 21.36 12.52
C PRO A 16 10.45 19.89 12.94
N GLY A 17 9.34 19.56 13.60
CA GLY A 17 9.02 18.17 13.92
C GLY A 17 8.16 17.90 15.16
N GLU A 18 7.79 18.90 15.95
CA GLU A 18 6.93 18.67 17.11
C GLU A 18 5.45 18.84 16.75
N ASN A 19 4.73 17.72 16.70
CA ASN A 19 3.29 17.66 16.49
C ASN A 19 2.56 18.16 17.76
N PRO A 20 1.72 19.22 17.68
CA PRO A 20 1.05 19.83 18.83
C PRO A 20 -0.03 18.95 19.50
N ALA A 21 -0.27 17.73 19.00
CA ALA A 21 -1.34 16.85 19.50
C ALA A 21 -1.04 16.11 20.82
N ARG A 22 0.12 16.31 21.48
CA ARG A 22 0.47 15.56 22.71
C ARG A 22 -0.31 15.96 23.98
N GLY A 23 -1.32 16.82 23.88
CA GLY A 23 -2.09 17.33 25.02
C GLY A 23 -3.50 16.76 25.24
N LEU A 24 -4.04 15.94 24.34
CA LEU A 24 -5.43 15.49 24.47
C LEU A 24 -5.52 13.96 24.52
N GLN A 25 -5.54 13.43 25.75
CA GLN A 25 -6.10 12.11 26.00
C GLN A 25 -7.60 12.18 25.67
N GLY A 26 -8.08 11.44 24.67
CA GLY A 26 -9.53 11.24 24.52
C GLY A 26 -10.08 10.93 23.14
N ILE A 27 -9.32 11.09 22.06
CA ILE A 27 -9.73 10.64 20.72
C ILE A 27 -8.48 10.32 19.91
N ASN A 28 -8.18 9.03 19.74
CA ASN A 28 -7.26 8.64 18.68
C ASN A 28 -7.86 9.11 17.35
N PRO A 29 -7.09 9.77 16.48
CA PRO A 29 -7.53 10.07 15.12
C PRO A 29 -8.04 8.80 14.43
N LEU A 30 -9.19 8.84 13.77
CA LEU A 30 -9.84 7.70 13.09
C LEU A 30 -9.01 7.07 11.94
N TRP A 31 -7.77 7.50 11.71
CA TRP A 31 -6.83 6.82 10.82
C TRP A 31 -5.93 5.80 11.56
N GLU A 32 -5.92 5.78 12.90
CA GLU A 32 -5.25 4.76 13.72
C GLU A 32 -6.13 3.53 14.02
N SER A 33 -7.41 3.54 13.64
CA SER A 33 -8.24 2.33 13.58
C SER A 33 -7.77 1.44 12.43
N GLY A 34 -6.76 0.62 12.71
CA GLY A 34 -6.02 -0.21 11.78
C GLY A 34 -6.87 -1.12 10.91
N THR A 35 -7.22 -0.64 9.73
CA THR A 35 -7.44 -1.51 8.58
C THR A 35 -6.19 -1.36 7.72
N GLN A 36 -5.31 -2.36 7.80
CA GLN A 36 -4.20 -2.54 6.87
C GLN A 36 -4.81 -2.75 5.49
N ASN A 37 -5.15 -1.66 4.78
CA ASN A 37 -5.77 -1.71 3.46
C ASN A 37 -4.71 -2.09 2.43
N SER A 38 -4.17 -3.29 2.62
CA SER A 38 -3.08 -3.87 1.85
C SER A 38 -3.59 -4.69 0.69
N ASP A 39 -4.86 -4.54 0.33
CA ASP A 39 -5.53 -5.34 -0.67
C ASP A 39 -4.82 -5.24 -2.02
N CYS A 40 -4.66 -6.40 -2.65
CA CYS A 40 -4.18 -6.53 -4.02
C CYS A 40 -5.35 -6.98 -4.90
N VAL A 41 -5.62 -6.24 -5.97
CA VAL A 41 -6.69 -6.51 -6.92
C VAL A 41 -6.07 -6.90 -8.26
N LEU A 42 -6.35 -8.10 -8.73
CA LEU A 42 -5.98 -8.59 -10.05
C LEU A 42 -7.21 -8.50 -10.98
N ARG A 43 -7.01 -8.11 -12.24
CA ARG A 43 -8.10 -8.10 -13.23
C ARG A 43 -7.73 -8.83 -14.51
N GLU A 44 -8.70 -9.56 -15.01
CA GLU A 44 -8.71 -10.24 -16.31
C GLU A 44 -9.71 -9.52 -17.22
N SER A 45 -9.22 -9.08 -18.38
CA SER A 45 -9.95 -8.28 -19.35
C SER A 45 -10.70 -9.11 -20.40
N GLU A 46 -10.39 -10.41 -20.50
CA GLU A 46 -11.10 -11.38 -21.34
C GLU A 46 -12.59 -11.47 -20.93
N PHE A 47 -13.48 -11.84 -21.84
CA PHE A 47 -14.91 -11.98 -21.51
C PHE A 47 -15.22 -13.41 -21.01
N PRO A 48 -15.90 -13.57 -19.86
CA PRO A 48 -16.35 -12.53 -18.92
C PRO A 48 -15.19 -11.94 -18.09
N ARG A 49 -15.20 -10.62 -17.89
CA ARG A 49 -14.17 -9.94 -17.08
C ARG A 49 -14.18 -10.46 -15.66
N LYS A 50 -13.01 -10.78 -15.12
CA LYS A 50 -12.86 -11.25 -13.74
C LYS A 50 -12.05 -10.26 -12.93
N VAL A 51 -12.44 -10.08 -11.67
CA VAL A 51 -11.74 -9.23 -10.71
C VAL A 51 -11.56 -10.05 -9.44
N LEU A 52 -10.32 -10.16 -8.98
CA LEU A 52 -9.97 -10.92 -7.78
C LEU A 52 -9.34 -9.98 -6.76
N GLN A 53 -9.93 -9.88 -5.58
CA GLN A 53 -9.42 -9.12 -4.45
C GLN A 53 -8.75 -10.05 -3.45
N LEU A 54 -7.51 -9.72 -3.07
CA LEU A 54 -6.64 -10.53 -2.23
C LEU A 54 -6.31 -9.73 -0.96
N GLN A 55 -6.49 -10.37 0.19
CA GLN A 55 -6.19 -9.79 1.50
C GLN A 55 -5.05 -10.54 2.24
N GLY A 56 -4.51 -11.60 1.62
CA GLY A 56 -3.40 -12.37 2.15
C GLY A 56 -2.82 -13.32 1.12
N ASP A 57 -2.00 -14.25 1.60
CA ASP A 57 -1.32 -15.23 0.77
C ASP A 57 -2.33 -16.16 0.08
N SER A 58 -2.08 -16.51 -1.17
CA SER A 58 -2.83 -17.55 -1.89
C SER A 58 -1.88 -18.39 -2.72
N ALA A 59 -1.95 -19.71 -2.55
CA ALA A 59 -1.12 -20.67 -3.27
C ALA A 59 -1.67 -21.05 -4.64
N ASP A 60 -2.95 -20.77 -4.92
CA ASP A 60 -3.56 -21.01 -6.22
C ASP A 60 -4.59 -19.92 -6.57
N LEU A 61 -4.33 -19.24 -7.67
CA LEU A 61 -5.18 -18.22 -8.26
C LEU A 61 -5.77 -18.67 -9.60
N PHE A 62 -5.31 -19.80 -10.15
CA PHE A 62 -5.66 -20.23 -11.51
C PHE A 62 -7.17 -20.45 -11.70
N SER A 63 -7.81 -20.99 -10.67
CA SER A 63 -9.25 -21.23 -10.65
C SER A 63 -10.09 -19.94 -10.73
N PHE A 64 -9.50 -18.80 -10.34
CA PHE A 64 -10.19 -17.50 -10.29
C PHE A 64 -9.80 -16.58 -11.46
N ILE A 65 -8.54 -16.61 -11.88
CA ILE A 65 -8.01 -15.74 -12.93
C ILE A 65 -7.07 -16.52 -13.85
N SER A 66 -7.35 -16.52 -15.15
CA SER A 66 -6.55 -17.29 -16.11
C SER A 66 -5.41 -16.46 -16.69
N ARG A 67 -5.59 -15.15 -16.84
CA ARG A 67 -4.55 -14.17 -17.20
C ARG A 67 -4.70 -12.89 -16.38
N CYS A 68 -3.59 -12.32 -15.95
CA CYS A 68 -3.59 -11.09 -15.16
C CYS A 68 -3.23 -9.89 -16.05
N ASN A 69 -4.24 -9.12 -16.45
CA ASN A 69 -4.04 -7.96 -17.32
C ASN A 69 -3.67 -6.70 -16.54
N SER A 70 -4.21 -6.51 -15.33
CA SER A 70 -3.84 -5.36 -14.49
C SER A 70 -3.80 -5.74 -13.02
N VAL A 71 -2.99 -5.00 -12.27
CA VAL A 71 -2.82 -5.14 -10.84
C VAL A 71 -3.02 -3.79 -10.17
N LYS A 72 -3.75 -3.76 -9.06
CA LYS A 72 -3.84 -2.59 -8.19
C LYS A 72 -3.56 -3.01 -6.76
N VAL A 73 -2.58 -2.37 -6.12
CA VAL A 73 -2.26 -2.57 -4.71
C VAL A 73 -2.62 -1.30 -3.96
N GLN A 74 -3.49 -1.42 -2.98
CA GLN A 74 -3.93 -0.27 -2.18
C GLN A 74 -2.90 0.13 -1.13
N GLY A 75 -2.12 -0.82 -0.62
CA GLY A 75 -1.10 -0.58 0.40
C GLY A 75 -0.22 -1.79 0.64
N GLY A 76 0.92 -1.56 1.29
CA GLY A 76 1.89 -2.62 1.57
C GLY A 76 2.66 -3.09 0.33
N TRP A 77 3.20 -4.30 0.43
CA TRP A 77 4.04 -4.92 -0.58
C TRP A 77 3.61 -6.36 -0.79
N TRP A 78 3.63 -6.81 -2.04
CA TRP A 78 3.23 -8.14 -2.44
C TRP A 78 4.32 -8.79 -3.31
N VAL A 79 4.39 -10.11 -3.25
CA VAL A 79 5.11 -10.92 -4.23
C VAL A 79 4.07 -11.68 -5.04
N LEU A 80 4.02 -11.43 -6.35
CA LEU A 80 3.25 -12.22 -7.28
C LEU A 80 4.15 -13.29 -7.90
N TYR A 81 3.61 -14.47 -8.14
CA TYR A 81 4.33 -15.61 -8.68
C TYR A 81 3.68 -16.10 -9.97
N GLU A 82 4.53 -16.44 -10.94
CA GLU A 82 4.13 -16.96 -12.24
C GLU A 82 3.38 -18.29 -12.15
N CYS A 83 3.78 -19.16 -11.22
CA CYS A 83 3.23 -20.50 -11.03
C CYS A 83 2.55 -20.66 -9.65
N SER A 84 1.73 -21.70 -9.51
CA SER A 84 1.07 -22.04 -8.25
C SER A 84 2.12 -22.43 -7.19
N ASN A 85 1.72 -22.45 -5.92
CA ASN A 85 2.56 -22.82 -4.78
C ASN A 85 3.86 -21.97 -4.65
N PHE A 86 3.79 -20.68 -4.99
CA PHE A 86 4.89 -19.71 -4.82
C PHE A 86 6.14 -20.06 -5.63
N SER A 87 5.95 -20.47 -6.89
CA SER A 87 7.03 -20.92 -7.78
C SER A 87 7.08 -20.13 -9.09
N GLY A 88 8.14 -20.32 -9.88
CA GLY A 88 8.37 -19.59 -11.13
C GLY A 88 8.95 -18.19 -10.91
N TYR A 89 8.78 -17.29 -11.89
CA TYR A 89 9.20 -15.90 -11.75
C TYR A 89 8.46 -15.17 -10.64
N GLN A 90 9.18 -14.26 -9.97
CA GLN A 90 8.69 -13.49 -8.82
C GLN A 90 8.66 -12.01 -9.16
N TYR A 91 7.54 -11.36 -8.84
CA TYR A 91 7.32 -9.95 -9.11
C TYR A 91 6.98 -9.23 -7.80
N ILE A 92 7.89 -8.38 -7.33
CA ILE A 92 7.68 -7.58 -6.12
C ILE A 92 6.97 -6.29 -6.52
N ILE A 93 5.79 -6.08 -5.97
CA ILE A 93 4.96 -4.91 -6.28
C ILE A 93 4.59 -4.17 -4.99
N GLY A 94 4.58 -2.85 -5.07
CA GLY A 94 4.16 -1.96 -3.99
C GLY A 94 2.80 -1.34 -4.29
N SER A 95 2.40 -0.40 -3.44
CA SER A 95 1.21 0.43 -3.67
C SER A 95 1.25 1.10 -5.05
N GLY A 96 0.18 0.97 -5.81
CA GLY A 96 0.09 1.52 -7.17
C GLY A 96 -0.96 0.85 -8.04
N GLU A 97 -1.15 1.41 -9.24
CA GLU A 97 -1.93 0.83 -10.31
C GLU A 97 -1.00 0.48 -11.47
N TYR A 98 -1.11 -0.77 -11.93
CA TYR A 98 -0.28 -1.31 -12.99
C TYR A 98 -1.20 -1.87 -14.08
N ILE A 99 -1.19 -1.25 -15.25
CA ILE A 99 -2.18 -1.53 -16.31
C ILE A 99 -1.80 -2.73 -17.19
N ASP A 100 -0.54 -3.16 -17.14
CA ASP A 100 0.00 -4.31 -17.86
C ASP A 100 1.23 -4.88 -17.15
N TYR A 101 1.71 -6.04 -17.61
CA TYR A 101 2.83 -6.73 -17.00
C TYR A 101 4.18 -6.05 -17.17
N GLY A 102 4.34 -5.18 -18.16
CA GLY A 102 5.56 -4.39 -18.31
C GLY A 102 5.75 -3.43 -17.12
N GLN A 103 4.65 -2.90 -16.57
CA GLN A 103 4.71 -1.95 -15.45
C GLN A 103 5.13 -2.57 -14.11
N TRP A 104 4.89 -3.87 -13.90
CA TRP A 104 5.44 -4.59 -12.74
C TRP A 104 6.73 -5.36 -13.06
N MET A 105 7.40 -5.01 -14.17
CA MET A 105 8.63 -5.68 -14.64
C MET A 105 8.46 -7.19 -14.83
N GLY A 106 7.24 -7.61 -15.20
CA GLY A 106 6.91 -8.99 -15.48
C GLY A 106 7.45 -9.47 -16.82
N PHE A 107 7.78 -10.75 -16.92
CA PHE A 107 8.13 -11.39 -18.20
C PHE A 107 6.88 -11.82 -18.98
N ASN A 108 5.77 -12.03 -18.28
CA ASN A 108 4.47 -12.42 -18.83
C ASN A 108 3.31 -11.97 -17.91
N ASP A 109 2.08 -12.28 -18.32
CA ASP A 109 0.84 -11.98 -17.62
C ASP A 109 0.29 -13.15 -16.77
N SER A 110 1.08 -14.21 -16.57
CA SER A 110 0.68 -15.35 -15.73
C SER A 110 0.94 -15.02 -14.28
N ILE A 111 -0.12 -14.98 -13.48
CA ILE A 111 -0.07 -14.85 -12.03
C ILE A 111 -0.93 -15.96 -11.43
N ARG A 112 -0.30 -16.82 -10.63
CA ARG A 112 -0.90 -18.09 -10.15
C ARG A 112 -0.82 -18.27 -8.66
N SER A 113 0.05 -17.53 -7.97
CA SER A 113 0.06 -17.45 -6.51
C SER A 113 0.61 -16.10 -6.05
N CYS A 114 0.37 -15.73 -4.79
CA CYS A 114 0.79 -14.45 -4.24
C CYS A 114 1.07 -14.52 -2.74
N LYS A 115 1.97 -13.66 -2.26
CA LYS A 115 2.23 -13.45 -0.82
C LYS A 115 2.22 -11.98 -0.45
N ILE A 116 1.71 -11.67 0.73
CA ILE A 116 1.84 -10.35 1.35
C ILE A 116 3.16 -10.28 2.14
N ILE A 117 3.92 -9.19 1.92
CA ILE A 117 5.13 -8.90 2.69
C ILE A 117 4.71 -8.11 3.94
N ARG A 118 4.65 -8.81 5.08
CA ARG A 118 4.37 -8.20 6.38
C ARG A 118 5.65 -7.64 6.99
N LYS A 119 5.63 -6.38 7.44
CA LYS A 119 6.69 -5.84 8.30
C LYS A 119 6.52 -6.44 9.70
N LYS A 120 7.63 -6.93 10.27
CA LYS A 120 7.68 -7.42 11.65
C LYS A 120 7.70 -6.26 12.63
#